data_AF-A0A2A4RBZ7-F1
#
_entry.id   AF-A0A2A4RBZ7-F1
#
_cell.length_a   1.000
_cell.length_b   1.000
_cell.length_c   1.000
_cell.angle_alpha   90.00
_cell.angle_beta   90.00
_cell.angle_gamma   90.00
#
_symmetry.space_group_name_H-M   'P 1'
#
loop_
_entity.id
_entity.type
_entity.pdbx_description
1 polymer ?
#
loop_
_entity_poly.entity_id
_entity_poly.type
_entity_poly.pdbx_seq_one_letter_code
_entity_poly.pdbx_strand_id
1 'polypeptide(L)' 'MFGEHAAFIIPSYAVSALVIIAMCVRIMLQYKAQQREIARLEKAGIKRRSAK' A
#
# COMPACT_ATOMS: atom_id res chain seq x y z
N MET A 1 -3.13 24.76 -25.50
CA MET A 1 -1.93 25.46 -25.03
C MET A 1 -1.66 25.03 -23.60
N PHE A 2 -0.83 24.01 -23.41
CA PHE A 2 -0.25 23.77 -22.10
C PHE A 2 0.73 24.92 -21.87
N GLY A 3 0.35 25.89 -21.05
CA GLY A 3 1.14 27.10 -20.80
C GLY A 3 2.53 26.75 -20.27
N GLU A 4 3.45 27.72 -20.32
CA GLU A 4 4.90 27.58 -20.01
C GLU A 4 5.23 26.84 -18.70
N HIS A 5 4.29 26.79 -17.76
CA HIS A 5 4.42 26.10 -16.47
C HIS A 5 4.06 24.61 -16.50
N ALA A 6 3.43 24.10 -17.57
CA ALA A 6 3.02 22.69 -17.66
C ALA A 6 4.21 21.74 -17.58
N ALA A 7 5.36 22.14 -18.14
CA ALA A 7 6.61 21.38 -18.05
C ALA A 7 7.11 21.20 -16.60
N PHE A 8 6.73 22.09 -15.68
CA PHE A 8 7.05 22.00 -14.26
C PHE A 8 5.96 21.30 -13.44
N ILE A 9 4.70 21.54 -13.80
CA ILE A 9 3.52 20.98 -13.13
C ILE A 9 3.48 19.46 -13.28
N ILE A 10 3.62 18.97 -14.51
CA ILE A 10 3.51 17.53 -14.82
C ILE A 10 4.52 16.68 -14.03
N PRO A 11 5.83 16.97 -14.01
CA PRO A 11 6.79 16.17 -13.24
C PRO A 11 6.56 16.26 -11.73
N SER A 12 6.13 17.41 -11.20
CA SER A 12 5.82 17.55 -9.77
C SER A 12 4.66 16.64 -9.34
N TYR A 13 3.59 16.61 -10.13
CA TYR A 13 2.47 15.70 -9.89
C TYR A 13 2.83 14.23 -10.16
N ALA A 14 3.69 13.95 -11.15
CA ALA A 14 4.16 12.60 -11.41
C ALA A 14 4.97 12.05 -10.23
N VAL A 15 5.89 12.85 -9.66
CA VAL A 15 6.64 12.46 -8.45
C VAL A 15 5.69 12.24 -7.27
N SER A 16 4.72 13.13 -7.07
CA SER A 16 3.71 12.97 -6.01
C SER A 16 2.91 11.68 -6.19
N ALA A 17 2.45 11.39 -7.40
CA ALA A 17 1.74 10.16 -7.73
C ALA A 17 2.61 8.92 -7.50
N LEU A 18 3.88 8.96 -7.88
CA LEU A 18 4.83 7.87 -7.61
C LEU A 18 4.99 7.59 -6.12
N VAL A 19 5.07 8.63 -5.28
CA VAL A 19 5.15 8.47 -3.82
C VAL A 19 3.87 7.81 -3.28
N ILE A 20 2.70 8.26 -3.73
CA ILE A 20 1.42 7.66 -3.33
C ILE A 20 1.35 6.19 -3.75
N ILE A 21 1.72 5.88 -5.00
CA ILE A 21 1.73 4.51 -5.52
C ILE A 21 2.70 3.64 -4.70
N ALA A 22 3.91 4.14 -4.41
CA ALA A 22 4.88 3.42 -3.59
C ALA A 22 4.32 3.12 -2.18
N MET A 23 3.60 4.07 -1.59
CA MET A 23 2.95 3.89 -0.29
C MET A 23 1.85 2.83 -0.36
N CYS A 24 0.98 2.88 -1.37
CA CYS A 24 -0.04 1.86 -1.62
C CYS A 24 0.59 0.47 -1.81
N VAL A 25 1.65 0.37 -2.62
CA VAL A 25 2.38 -0.89 -2.86
C VAL A 25 2.95 -1.43 -1.55
N ARG A 26 3.60 -0.59 -0.73
CA ARG A 26 4.11 -0.97 0.59
C ARG A 26 3.00 -1.53 1.49
N ILE A 27 1.85 -0.86 1.56
CA ILE A 27 0.71 -1.30 2.37
C ILE A 27 0.20 -2.66 1.89
N MET A 28 0.04 -2.83 0.56
CA MET A 28 -0.40 -4.12 -0.01
C MET A 28 0.59 -5.25 0.31
N LEU A 29 1.89 -5.00 0.18
CA LEU A 29 2.92 -5.99 0.51
C LEU A 29 2.88 -6.37 2.00
N GLN A 30 2.75 -5.38 2.89
CA GLN A 30 2.61 -5.62 4.33
C GLN A 30 1.34 -6.41 4.66
N TYR A 31 0.22 -6.06 4.04
CA TYR A 31 -1.05 -6.76 4.24
C TYR A 31 -0.97 -8.22 3.80
N LYS A 32 -0.36 -8.49 2.64
CA LYS A 32 -0.16 -9.86 2.16
C LYS A 32 0.73 -10.68 3.10
N ALA A 33 1.77 -10.07 3.69
CA ALA A 33 2.60 -10.73 4.69
C ALA A 33 1.80 -11.05 5.97
N GLN A 34 0.98 -10.12 6.45
CA GLN A 34 0.14 -10.31 7.63
C GLN A 34 -0.93 -11.39 7.41
N GLN A 35 -1.57 -11.42 6.24
CA GLN A 35 -2.58 -12.42 5.89
C GLN A 35 -2.01 -13.84 5.83
N ARG A 36 -0.78 -14.01 5.36
CA ARG A 36 -0.10 -15.33 5.39
C ARG A 36 0.09 -15.85 6.80
N GLU A 37 0.44 -14.96 7.72
CA GLU A 37 0.63 -15.32 9.12
C GLU A 37 -0.70 -15.66 9.80
N ILE A 38 -1.76 -14.88 9.54
CA ILE A 38 -3.11 -15.18 10.02
C ILE A 38 -3.56 -16.56 9.51
N ALA A 39 -3.40 -16.84 8.21
CA ALA A 39 -3.76 -18.13 7.63
C ALA A 39 -2.96 -19.30 8.22
N ARG A 40 -1.69 -19.08 8.60
CA ARG A 40 -0.87 -20.07 9.30
C ARG A 40 -1.42 -20.37 10.70
N LEU A 41 -1.79 -19.32 11.45
CA LEU A 41 -2.35 -19.45 12.79
C LEU A 41 -3.75 -20.10 12.78
N GLU A 42 -4.58 -19.77 11.79
CA GLU A 42 -5.89 -20.40 11.59
C GLU A 42 -5.76 -21.90 11.29
N LYS A 43 -4.82 -22.30 10.42
CA LYS A 43 -4.51 -23.72 10.16
C LYS A 43 -4.02 -24.45 11.40
N ALA A 44 -3.31 -23.77 12.30
CA ALA A 44 -2.90 -24.31 13.58
C ALA A 44 -4.03 -24.39 14.62
N GLY A 45 -5.27 -23.98 14.27
CA GLY A 45 -6.43 -24.00 15.17
C GLY A 45 -6.38 -22.91 16.25
N ILE A 46 -5.45 -21.96 16.17
CA ILE A 46 -5.29 -20.88 17.14
C ILE A 46 -6.35 -19.81 16.84
N LYS A 47 -7.51 -19.91 17.50
CA LYS A 47 -8.54 -18.87 17.43
C LYS A 47 -8.06 -17.59 18.11
N ARG A 48 -8.30 -16.45 17.46
CA ARG A 48 -8.03 -15.11 18.01
C ARG A 48 -8.63 -15.00 19.42
N ARG A 49 -7.78 -14.90 20.44
CA ARG A 49 -8.19 -14.75 21.84
C ARG A 49 -8.88 -13.40 22.15
N SER A 50 -8.79 -12.44 21.22
CA SER A 50 -9.38 -11.09 21.31
C SER A 50 -10.87 -11.02 20.95
N ALA A 51 -11.53 -12.14 20.65
CA ALA A 51 -12.97 -12.19 20.42
C ALA A 51 -13.79 -12.37 21.71
N LYS A 52 -13.17 -12.18 22.88
CA LYS A 52 -13.84 -12.10 24.19
C LYS A 52 -13.96 -10.65 24.62
#